data_AF-F4PD63-F1
#
_entry.id   AF-F4PD63-F1
#
_cell.length_a   1.000
_cell.length_b   1.000
_cell.length_c   1.000
_cell.angle_alpha   90.00
_cell.angle_beta   90.00
_cell.angle_gamma   90.00
#
_symmetry.space_group_name_H-M   'P 1'
#
loop_
_entity.id
_entity.type
_entity.pdbx_description
1 polymer ?
#
loop_
_entity_poly.entity_id
_entity_poly.type
_entity_poly.pdbx_seq_one_letter_code
_entity_poly.pdbx_strand_id
1 'polypeptide(L)'
;MKLSIVVLSSILAVCSVTTANPVNPSTTTSAEASTSTIIPSAQTTPSIDFSNLPEEGMDLIKEYAQTKKSRNNAKEMHDSLQLERLSQKKLVEQLGKEIQELINESGSSKNGSKHKSKLKKLRQNLKQERKSLHRITMKLLNSDYVNLGIKLGKIQTQLLQYLFGENLYQSAGYYTGLLESTPEFMKLVSTLGNSVPNQQPGSEQASTSETQNQSQHHKSSSSSSKKPTI
;
A
#
# COMPACT_ATOMS: atom_id res chain seq x y z
N MET A 1 -12.12 11.84 -36.36
CA MET A 1 -11.42 12.93 -35.64
C MET A 1 -12.37 13.60 -34.66
N LYS A 2 -11.93 13.71 -33.41
CA LYS A 2 -12.13 14.84 -32.46
C LYS A 2 -13.55 15.35 -32.19
N LEU A 3 -14.07 15.02 -31.00
CA LEU A 3 -14.88 15.94 -30.20
C LEU A 3 -14.52 15.72 -28.72
N SER A 4 -13.44 16.36 -28.32
CA SER A 4 -13.02 16.58 -26.94
C SER A 4 -12.61 18.05 -26.87
N ILE A 5 -12.82 18.69 -25.71
CA ILE A 5 -12.51 20.11 -25.41
C ILE A 5 -13.68 21.06 -25.70
N VAL A 6 -14.75 21.01 -24.89
CA VAL A 6 -15.65 22.18 -24.73
C VAL A 6 -16.05 22.46 -23.27
N VAL A 7 -15.94 21.51 -22.33
CA VAL A 7 -16.46 21.71 -20.96
C VAL A 7 -15.34 21.76 -19.91
N LEU A 8 -14.34 22.62 -20.12
CA LEU A 8 -13.33 22.90 -19.08
C LEU A 8 -12.90 24.37 -18.98
N SER A 9 -13.71 25.32 -19.50
CA SER A 9 -13.35 26.75 -19.54
C SER A 9 -14.36 27.65 -18.82
N SER A 10 -14.89 27.25 -17.66
CA SER A 10 -15.83 28.10 -16.90
C SER A 10 -15.60 28.14 -15.39
N ILE A 11 -14.35 28.01 -14.90
CA ILE A 11 -14.03 28.29 -13.48
C ILE A 11 -12.67 29.00 -13.35
N LEU A 12 -12.45 30.11 -14.05
CA LEU A 12 -11.30 31.00 -13.82
C LEU A 12 -11.66 32.48 -14.03
N ALA A 13 -12.84 32.87 -13.56
CA ALA A 13 -13.22 34.27 -13.47
C ALA A 13 -13.50 34.61 -12.00
N VAL A 14 -12.91 35.71 -11.55
CA VAL A 14 -13.12 36.40 -10.27
C VAL A 14 -12.22 35.96 -9.08
N CYS A 15 -10.91 36.09 -9.24
CA CYS A 15 -10.05 36.56 -8.14
C CYS A 15 -9.60 37.98 -8.48
N SER A 16 -10.28 38.96 -7.87
CA SER A 16 -9.96 40.38 -7.99
C SER A 16 -8.63 40.64 -7.30
N VAL A 17 -7.55 40.81 -8.07
CA VAL A 17 -6.27 41.28 -7.54
C VAL A 17 -6.34 42.80 -7.46
N THR A 18 -6.50 43.32 -6.25
CA THR A 18 -6.28 44.74 -5.97
C THR A 18 -4.78 45.00 -6.08
N THR A 19 -4.34 45.47 -7.23
CA THR A 19 -2.97 45.97 -7.44
C THR A 19 -2.82 47.27 -6.67
N ALA A 20 -2.17 47.22 -5.50
CA ALA A 20 -1.68 48.43 -4.83
C ALA A 20 -0.53 49.03 -5.66
N ASN A 21 -0.60 50.32 -5.95
CA ASN A 21 0.47 51.03 -6.65
C ASN A 21 1.81 50.88 -5.89
N PRO A 22 2.92 50.61 -6.58
CA PRO A 22 4.23 50.61 -5.95
C PRO A 22 4.58 52.05 -5.52
N VAL A 23 4.75 52.24 -4.21
CA VAL A 23 5.31 53.47 -3.65
C VAL A 23 6.80 53.47 -3.96
N ASN A 24 7.23 54.51 -4.66
CA ASN A 24 8.62 54.75 -5.01
C ASN A 24 9.42 54.99 -3.71
N PRO A 25 10.45 54.18 -3.37
CA PRO A 25 11.26 54.46 -2.19
C PRO A 25 12.12 55.69 -2.46
N SER A 26 11.70 56.83 -1.90
CA SER A 26 12.50 58.04 -1.87
C SER A 26 13.66 57.83 -0.89
N THR A 27 14.86 58.07 -1.40
CA THR A 27 16.13 58.08 -0.69
C THR A 27 16.11 59.04 0.48
N THR A 28 16.33 58.57 1.72
CA THR A 28 16.75 59.45 2.83
C THR A 28 17.60 58.68 3.85
N THR A 29 18.89 59.02 3.83
CA THR A 29 19.80 59.29 4.95
C THR A 29 20.04 58.26 6.06
N SER A 30 21.31 57.87 6.15
CA SER A 30 22.00 57.19 7.25
C SER A 30 21.65 57.73 8.63
N ALA A 31 21.25 56.83 9.54
CA ALA A 31 21.33 57.03 10.98
C ALA A 31 21.84 55.73 11.62
N GLU A 32 23.02 55.78 12.22
CA GLU A 32 23.53 54.74 13.12
C GLU A 32 22.59 54.60 14.33
N ALA A 33 22.24 53.36 14.67
CA ALA A 33 21.85 53.00 16.03
C ALA A 33 22.02 51.49 16.25
N SER A 34 23.07 51.15 16.99
CA SER A 34 23.26 49.83 17.59
C SER A 34 22.20 49.56 18.65
N THR A 35 21.35 48.54 18.48
CA THR A 35 20.94 47.68 19.61
C THR A 35 20.45 46.32 19.10
N SER A 36 21.00 45.29 19.74
CA SER A 36 20.72 43.86 19.63
C SER A 36 19.26 43.50 19.32
N THR A 37 19.01 43.03 18.10
CA THR A 37 17.87 42.17 17.81
C THR A 37 18.45 40.84 17.35
N ILE A 38 18.45 39.85 18.24
CA ILE A 38 18.59 38.44 17.86
C ILE A 38 17.35 38.15 17.02
N ILE A 39 17.48 38.31 15.70
CA ILE A 39 16.55 37.74 14.74
C ILE A 39 16.62 36.23 15.00
N PRO A 40 15.49 35.53 15.25
CA PRO A 40 15.52 34.09 15.21
C PRO A 40 15.94 33.73 13.79
N SER A 41 17.20 33.29 13.66
CA SER A 41 17.79 32.82 12.42
C SER A 41 16.75 31.95 11.71
N ALA A 42 16.49 32.25 10.44
CA ALA A 42 15.73 31.38 9.55
C ALA A 42 16.17 29.95 9.86
N GLN A 43 15.25 29.11 10.34
CA GLN A 43 15.56 27.72 10.68
C GLN A 43 16.24 27.11 9.47
N THR A 44 17.57 27.05 9.52
CA THR A 44 18.37 26.46 8.47
C THR A 44 18.08 24.99 8.64
N THR A 45 17.19 24.46 7.81
CA THR A 45 16.92 23.03 7.79
C THR A 45 18.27 22.35 7.65
N PRO A 46 18.67 21.49 8.61
CA PRO A 46 19.98 20.89 8.58
C PRO A 46 20.11 20.15 7.25
N SER A 47 21.06 20.60 6.43
CA SER A 47 21.38 19.94 5.17
C SER A 47 22.06 18.62 5.54
N ILE A 48 21.33 17.52 5.39
CA ILE A 48 21.85 16.18 5.66
C ILE A 48 22.73 15.76 4.51
N ASP A 49 24.00 15.48 4.79
CA ASP A 49 24.90 14.86 3.81
C ASP A 49 24.74 13.34 3.87
N PHE A 50 24.00 12.78 2.90
CA PHE A 50 23.78 11.34 2.82
C PHE A 50 24.98 10.56 2.29
N SER A 51 26.00 11.22 1.73
CA SER A 51 27.18 10.55 1.17
C SER A 51 28.13 10.03 2.25
N ASN A 52 28.12 10.67 3.42
CA ASN A 52 28.94 10.33 4.58
C ASN A 52 28.11 9.70 5.72
N LEU A 53 26.93 9.16 5.40
CA LEU A 53 26.06 8.56 6.41
C LEU A 53 26.67 7.24 6.92
N PRO A 54 26.74 7.03 8.25
CA PRO A 54 27.17 5.76 8.81
C PRO A 54 26.28 4.59 8.35
N GLU A 55 26.83 3.38 8.41
CA GLU A 55 26.14 2.14 7.98
C GLU A 55 24.76 1.98 8.64
N GLU A 56 24.65 2.28 9.94
CA GLU A 56 23.38 2.24 10.69
C GLU A 56 22.31 3.15 10.07
N GLY A 57 22.67 4.38 9.69
CA GLY A 57 21.75 5.30 9.02
C GLY A 57 21.35 4.79 7.64
N MET A 58 22.29 4.20 6.90
CA MET A 58 22.02 3.66 5.57
C MET A 58 21.11 2.42 5.63
N ASP A 59 21.28 1.57 6.64
CA ASP A 59 20.42 0.42 6.92
C ASP A 59 18.99 0.85 7.27
N LEU A 60 18.82 1.92 8.07
CA LEU A 60 17.51 2.50 8.35
C LEU A 60 16.81 3.01 7.08
N ILE A 61 17.55 3.70 6.19
CA ILE A 61 17.01 4.16 4.90
C ILE A 61 16.60 2.97 4.04
N LYS A 62 17.41 1.90 4.02
CA LYS A 62 17.11 0.67 3.29
C LYS A 62 15.85 -0.01 3.81
N GLU A 63 15.72 -0.18 5.13
CA GLU A 63 14.54 -0.78 5.73
C GLU A 63 13.28 0.07 5.48
N TYR A 64 13.41 1.39 5.58
CA TYR A 64 12.35 2.34 5.25
C TYR A 64 11.92 2.16 3.79
N ALA A 65 12.86 2.14 2.85
CA ALA A 65 12.58 2.03 1.42
C ALA A 65 11.86 0.72 1.07
N GLN A 66 12.37 -0.40 1.58
CA GLN A 66 11.79 -1.72 1.36
C GLN A 66 10.39 -1.83 1.99
N THR A 67 10.23 -1.37 3.23
CA THR A 67 8.94 -1.42 3.93
C THR A 67 7.91 -0.50 3.26
N LYS A 68 8.31 0.70 2.81
CA LYS A 68 7.45 1.64 2.08
C LYS A 68 6.96 1.02 0.77
N LYS A 69 7.86 0.39 0.00
CA LYS A 69 7.49 -0.31 -1.23
C LYS A 69 6.52 -1.46 -0.98
N SER A 70 6.83 -2.35 -0.02
CA SER A 70 5.95 -3.46 0.35
C SER A 70 4.58 -2.97 0.80
N ARG A 71 4.53 -1.89 1.58
CA ARG A 71 3.28 -1.26 2.01
C ARG A 71 2.49 -0.71 0.84
N ASN A 72 3.13 -0.04 -0.12
CA ASN A 72 2.47 0.51 -1.30
C ASN A 72 1.85 -0.61 -2.16
N ASN A 73 2.60 -1.68 -2.40
CA ASN A 73 2.08 -2.86 -3.10
C ASN A 73 0.88 -3.48 -2.35
N ALA A 74 0.98 -3.62 -1.03
CA ALA A 74 -0.11 -4.13 -0.20
C ALA A 74 -1.34 -3.20 -0.23
N LYS A 75 -1.12 -1.88 -0.28
CA LYS A 75 -2.18 -0.87 -0.41
C LYS A 75 -2.94 -1.02 -1.71
N GLU A 76 -2.24 -1.14 -2.84
CA GLU A 76 -2.87 -1.32 -4.16
C GLU A 76 -3.76 -2.56 -4.20
N MET A 77 -3.26 -3.68 -3.67
CA MET A 77 -4.04 -4.90 -3.54
C MET A 77 -5.24 -4.72 -2.59
N HIS A 78 -5.04 -4.09 -1.44
CA HIS A 78 -6.10 -3.84 -0.47
C HIS A 78 -7.21 -2.94 -1.04
N ASP A 79 -6.87 -1.87 -1.75
CA ASP A 79 -7.82 -0.95 -2.38
C ASP A 79 -8.58 -1.65 -3.52
N SER A 80 -7.89 -2.48 -4.30
CA SER A 80 -8.52 -3.32 -5.34
C SER A 80 -9.53 -4.30 -4.73
N LEU A 81 -9.17 -4.99 -3.64
CA LEU A 81 -10.06 -5.89 -2.90
C LEU A 81 -11.24 -5.15 -2.26
N GLN A 82 -11.04 -3.92 -1.78
CA GLN A 82 -12.11 -3.06 -1.27
C GLN A 82 -13.15 -2.76 -2.36
N LEU A 83 -12.69 -2.39 -3.56
CA LEU A 83 -13.55 -2.12 -4.70
C LEU A 83 -14.31 -3.39 -5.14
N GLU A 84 -13.61 -4.53 -5.22
CA GLU A 84 -14.21 -5.83 -5.53
C GLU A 84 -15.26 -6.23 -4.48
N ARG A 85 -14.99 -5.99 -3.20
CA ARG A 85 -15.96 -6.24 -2.12
C ARG A 85 -17.21 -5.38 -2.28
N LEU A 86 -17.06 -4.11 -2.66
CA LEU A 86 -18.19 -3.19 -2.85
C LEU A 86 -19.05 -3.60 -4.04
N SER A 87 -18.46 -3.96 -5.18
CA SER A 87 -19.21 -4.45 -6.34
C SER A 87 -19.92 -5.78 -6.02
N GLN A 88 -19.23 -6.70 -5.36
CA GLN A 88 -19.79 -7.98 -4.92
C GLN A 88 -20.96 -7.80 -3.94
N LYS A 89 -20.86 -6.84 -3.01
CA LYS A 89 -21.94 -6.50 -2.07
C LYS A 89 -23.18 -5.97 -2.80
N LYS A 90 -23.00 -5.08 -3.79
CA LYS A 90 -24.09 -4.58 -4.64
C LYS A 90 -24.78 -5.72 -5.40
N LEU A 91 -24.01 -6.66 -5.96
CA LEU A 91 -24.56 -7.82 -6.65
C LEU A 91 -25.38 -8.72 -5.71
N VAL A 92 -24.87 -9.00 -4.51
CA VAL A 92 -25.60 -9.76 -3.47
C VAL A 92 -26.91 -9.07 -3.08
N GLU A 93 -26.90 -7.74 -2.96
CA GLU A 93 -28.09 -6.96 -2.65
C GLU A 93 -29.12 -7.01 -3.80
N GLN A 94 -28.67 -6.82 -5.04
CA GLN A 94 -29.52 -6.87 -6.22
C GLN A 94 -30.18 -8.25 -6.39
N LEU A 95 -29.43 -9.34 -6.24
CA LEU A 95 -29.98 -10.69 -6.26
C LEU A 95 -30.99 -10.91 -5.13
N GLY A 96 -30.76 -10.31 -3.96
CA GLY A 96 -31.72 -10.32 -2.86
C GLY A 96 -33.04 -9.64 -3.22
N LYS A 97 -32.98 -8.47 -3.87
CA LYS A 97 -34.16 -7.72 -4.35
C LYS A 97 -34.93 -8.50 -5.41
N GLU A 98 -34.24 -9.04 -6.42
CA GLU A 98 -34.89 -9.83 -7.48
C GLU A 98 -35.60 -11.08 -6.92
N ILE A 99 -34.98 -11.75 -5.93
CA ILE A 99 -35.61 -12.87 -5.23
C ILE A 99 -36.89 -12.42 -4.52
N GLN A 100 -36.86 -11.26 -3.86
CA GLN A 100 -38.02 -10.74 -3.13
C GLN A 100 -39.16 -10.34 -4.07
N GLU A 101 -38.85 -9.64 -5.16
CA GLU A 101 -39.80 -9.27 -6.22
C GLU A 101 -40.48 -10.51 -6.79
N LEU A 102 -39.70 -11.53 -7.16
CA LEU A 102 -40.22 -12.77 -7.72
C LEU A 102 -41.14 -13.53 -6.74
N ILE A 103 -40.83 -13.47 -5.44
CA ILE A 103 -41.70 -14.07 -4.40
C ILE A 103 -43.04 -13.33 -4.37
N ASN A 104 -43.03 -11.99 -4.35
CA ASN A 104 -44.23 -11.16 -4.30
C ASN A 104 -45.13 -11.36 -5.55
N GLU A 105 -44.52 -11.43 -6.74
CA GLU A 105 -45.22 -11.69 -8.01
C GLU A 105 -45.83 -13.10 -8.05
N SER A 106 -45.12 -14.11 -7.54
CA SER A 106 -45.61 -15.50 -7.52
C SER A 106 -46.79 -15.72 -6.58
N GLY A 107 -46.88 -14.97 -5.47
CA GLY A 107 -48.01 -15.05 -4.54
C GLY A 107 -49.31 -14.48 -5.12
N SER A 108 -49.22 -13.68 -6.18
CA SER A 108 -50.33 -12.97 -6.81
C SER A 108 -50.86 -13.65 -8.07
N SER A 109 -50.22 -14.71 -8.57
CA SER A 109 -50.55 -15.34 -9.86
C SER A 109 -50.70 -16.87 -9.77
N LYS A 110 -51.65 -17.45 -10.54
CA LYS A 110 -51.89 -18.92 -10.62
C LYS A 110 -50.74 -19.74 -11.25
N ASN A 111 -49.60 -19.13 -11.58
CA ASN A 111 -48.55 -19.71 -12.43
C ASN A 111 -47.32 -20.24 -11.63
N GLY A 112 -47.58 -21.01 -10.57
CA GLY A 112 -46.58 -21.38 -9.54
C GLY A 112 -45.39 -22.25 -10.01
N SER A 113 -45.47 -22.97 -11.14
CA SER A 113 -44.43 -23.93 -11.55
C SER A 113 -43.20 -23.28 -12.19
N LYS A 114 -43.38 -22.27 -13.05
CA LYS A 114 -42.28 -21.58 -13.77
C LYS A 114 -41.49 -20.62 -12.86
N HIS A 115 -42.16 -20.03 -11.86
CA HIS A 115 -41.51 -19.18 -10.86
C HIS A 115 -40.58 -19.98 -9.93
N LYS A 116 -40.94 -21.22 -9.60
CA LYS A 116 -40.19 -22.06 -8.67
C LYS A 116 -38.78 -22.41 -9.17
N SER A 117 -38.61 -22.71 -10.45
CA SER A 117 -37.30 -23.05 -11.03
C SER A 117 -36.39 -21.82 -11.12
N LYS A 118 -36.91 -20.67 -11.56
CA LYS A 118 -36.17 -19.39 -11.58
C LYS A 118 -35.72 -18.99 -10.17
N LEU A 119 -36.61 -19.08 -9.19
CA LEU A 119 -36.32 -18.78 -7.78
C LEU A 119 -35.21 -19.67 -7.21
N LYS A 120 -35.25 -20.98 -7.52
CA LYS A 120 -34.20 -21.92 -7.09
C LYS A 120 -32.83 -21.51 -7.67
N LYS A 121 -32.78 -21.15 -8.95
CA LYS A 121 -31.54 -20.71 -9.62
C LYS A 121 -30.99 -19.42 -9.00
N LEU A 122 -31.84 -18.41 -8.79
CA LEU A 122 -31.43 -17.16 -8.14
C LEU A 122 -30.89 -17.37 -6.73
N ARG A 123 -31.53 -18.23 -5.93
CA ARG A 123 -31.06 -18.58 -4.58
C ARG A 123 -29.69 -19.27 -4.59
N GLN A 124 -29.46 -20.15 -5.56
CA GLN A 124 -28.15 -20.80 -5.74
C GLN A 124 -27.07 -19.77 -6.11
N ASN A 125 -27.36 -18.89 -7.05
CA ASN A 125 -26.45 -17.80 -7.42
C ASN A 125 -26.14 -16.90 -6.22
N LEU A 126 -27.16 -16.45 -5.47
CA LEU A 126 -26.97 -15.64 -4.26
C LEU A 126 -26.07 -16.34 -3.23
N LYS A 127 -26.21 -17.66 -3.06
CA LYS A 127 -25.35 -18.45 -2.17
C LYS A 127 -23.89 -18.44 -2.65
N GLN A 128 -23.67 -18.53 -3.96
CA GLN A 128 -22.33 -18.46 -4.54
C GLN A 128 -21.71 -17.07 -4.40
N GLU A 129 -22.46 -16.01 -4.72
CA GLU A 129 -22.00 -14.63 -4.58
C GLU A 129 -21.67 -14.27 -3.11
N ARG A 130 -22.44 -14.77 -2.15
CA ARG A 130 -22.14 -14.61 -0.72
C ARG A 130 -20.85 -15.32 -0.30
N LYS A 131 -20.54 -16.49 -0.86
CA LYS A 131 -19.25 -17.18 -0.63
C LYS A 131 -18.09 -16.38 -1.22
N SER A 132 -18.27 -15.81 -2.41
CA SER A 132 -17.28 -14.92 -3.02
C SER A 132 -17.02 -13.70 -2.14
N LEU A 133 -18.08 -13.03 -1.67
CA LEU A 133 -18.00 -11.89 -0.76
C LEU A 133 -17.25 -12.24 0.53
N HIS A 134 -17.56 -13.38 1.13
CA HIS A 134 -16.87 -13.85 2.33
C HIS A 134 -15.38 -14.07 2.05
N ARG A 135 -15.02 -14.71 0.93
CA ARG A 135 -13.63 -14.92 0.53
C ARG A 135 -12.87 -13.61 0.36
N ILE A 136 -13.45 -12.61 -0.31
CA ILE A 136 -12.83 -11.28 -0.48
C ILE A 136 -12.65 -10.61 0.88
N THR A 137 -13.65 -10.71 1.77
CA THR A 137 -13.59 -10.14 3.12
C THR A 137 -12.46 -10.76 3.94
N MET A 138 -12.28 -12.08 3.88
CA MET A 138 -11.17 -12.75 4.56
C MET A 138 -9.81 -12.30 4.02
N LYS A 139 -9.66 -12.11 2.71
CA LYS A 139 -8.42 -11.56 2.12
C LYS A 139 -8.11 -10.15 2.62
N LEU A 140 -9.13 -9.30 2.80
CA LEU A 140 -8.95 -7.95 3.36
C LEU A 140 -8.50 -7.99 4.82
N LEU A 141 -9.11 -8.85 5.64
CA LEU A 141 -8.74 -9.00 7.06
C LEU A 141 -7.30 -9.52 7.22
N ASN A 142 -6.88 -10.41 6.33
CA ASN A 142 -5.52 -10.97 6.32
C ASN A 142 -4.52 -10.11 5.52
N SER A 143 -4.89 -8.90 5.13
CA SER A 143 -4.00 -8.02 4.39
C SER A 143 -2.92 -7.46 5.32
N ASP A 144 -1.66 -7.55 4.88
CA ASP A 144 -0.52 -6.97 5.60
C ASP A 144 -0.50 -5.44 5.58
N TYR A 145 -1.39 -4.79 4.82
CA TYR A 145 -1.38 -3.33 4.63
C TYR A 145 -1.34 -2.54 5.94
N VAL A 146 -2.16 -2.93 6.94
CA VAL A 146 -2.20 -2.27 8.24
C VAL A 146 -0.91 -2.51 9.03
N ASN A 147 -0.46 -3.76 9.08
CA ASN A 147 0.76 -4.16 9.79
C ASN A 147 2.00 -3.47 9.22
N LEU A 148 2.11 -3.41 7.89
CA LEU A 148 3.17 -2.70 7.18
C LEU A 148 3.09 -1.19 7.41
N GLY A 149 1.89 -0.62 7.58
CA GLY A 149 1.72 0.77 7.99
C GLY A 149 2.29 1.07 9.37
N ILE A 150 2.01 0.20 10.34
CA ILE A 150 2.57 0.31 11.69
C ILE A 150 4.09 0.14 11.67
N LYS A 151 4.59 -0.86 10.93
CA LYS A 151 6.04 -1.10 10.78
C LYS A 151 6.74 0.10 10.16
N LEU A 152 6.19 0.64 9.06
CA LEU A 152 6.75 1.80 8.38
C LEU A 152 6.81 3.01 9.31
N GLY A 153 5.76 3.26 10.09
CA GLY A 153 5.72 4.36 11.06
C GLY A 153 6.83 4.27 12.10
N LYS A 154 7.12 3.06 12.62
CA LYS A 154 8.22 2.84 13.57
C LYS A 154 9.58 3.13 12.95
N ILE A 155 9.86 2.57 11.77
CA ILE A 155 11.12 2.79 11.06
C ILE A 155 11.29 4.28 10.74
N GLN A 156 10.22 4.93 10.31
CA GLN A 156 10.22 6.36 10.01
C GLN A 156 10.54 7.18 11.26
N THR A 157 9.98 6.87 12.42
CA THR A 157 10.34 7.55 13.68
C THR A 157 11.81 7.35 14.04
N GLN A 158 12.35 6.13 13.92
CA GLN A 158 13.76 5.85 14.18
C GLN A 158 14.68 6.61 13.22
N LEU A 159 14.35 6.61 11.93
CA LEU A 159 15.09 7.35 10.91
C LEU A 159 15.09 8.85 11.19
N LEU A 160 13.95 9.43 11.58
CA LEU A 160 13.87 10.84 11.92
C LEU A 160 14.67 11.19 13.18
N GLN A 161 14.62 10.36 14.22
CA GLN A 161 15.43 10.55 15.43
C GLN A 161 16.93 10.46 15.11
N TYR A 162 17.32 9.53 14.25
CA TYR A 162 18.71 9.37 13.81
C TYR A 162 19.21 10.60 13.04
N LEU A 163 18.40 11.13 12.12
CA LEU A 163 18.80 12.23 11.24
C LEU A 163 18.70 13.62 11.88
N PHE A 164 17.72 13.84 12.74
CA PHE A 164 17.40 15.15 13.29
C PHE A 164 17.55 15.24 14.82
N GLY A 165 17.92 14.14 15.48
CA GLY A 165 18.01 14.02 16.93
C GLY A 165 16.66 13.73 17.60
N GLU A 166 16.69 13.48 18.91
CA GLU A 166 15.50 13.11 19.70
C GLU A 166 14.50 14.27 19.88
N ASN A 167 14.97 15.52 19.83
CA ASN A 167 14.15 16.71 20.07
C ASN A 167 13.55 17.25 18.76
N LEU A 168 12.59 16.52 18.22
CA LEU A 168 11.80 16.98 17.07
C LEU A 168 10.80 18.06 17.52
N TYR A 169 11.07 19.31 17.16
CA TYR A 169 10.19 20.46 17.48
C TYR A 169 8.88 20.49 16.68
N GLN A 170 8.83 19.73 15.58
CA GLN A 170 7.71 19.61 14.66
C GLN A 170 7.20 18.17 14.59
N SER A 171 6.01 17.98 14.04
CA SER A 171 5.44 16.64 13.86
C SER A 171 6.32 15.75 12.97
N ALA A 172 6.27 14.43 13.19
CA ALA A 172 6.94 13.47 12.31
C ALA A 172 6.53 13.63 10.83
N GLY A 173 5.27 14.03 10.58
CA GLY A 173 4.77 14.31 9.24
C GLY A 173 5.50 15.46 8.55
N TYR A 174 5.83 16.53 9.28
CA TYR A 174 6.60 17.67 8.75
C TYR A 174 8.00 17.24 8.31
N TYR A 175 8.76 16.59 9.19
CA TYR A 175 10.13 16.16 8.86
C TYR A 175 10.15 15.07 7.79
N THR A 176 9.14 14.20 7.74
CA THR A 176 9.01 13.22 6.67
C THR A 176 8.74 13.90 5.34
N GLY A 177 7.84 14.89 5.32
CA GLY A 177 7.60 15.68 4.12
C GLY A 177 8.86 16.38 3.63
N LEU A 178 9.65 16.93 4.55
CA LEU A 178 10.95 17.54 4.24
C LEU A 178 11.94 16.52 3.66
N LEU A 179 12.06 15.36 4.30
CA LEU A 179 12.97 14.29 3.87
C LEU A 179 12.57 13.74 2.49
N GLU A 180 11.29 13.45 2.28
CA GLU A 180 10.74 12.97 1.00
C GLU A 180 10.77 14.04 -0.10
N SER A 181 10.88 15.32 0.25
CA SER A 181 11.10 16.41 -0.72
C SER A 181 12.58 16.55 -1.11
N THR A 182 13.50 15.86 -0.41
CA THR A 182 14.93 15.93 -0.67
C THR A 182 15.30 14.96 -1.80
N PRO A 183 15.82 15.44 -2.96
CA PRO A 183 16.08 14.57 -4.11
C PRO A 183 17.10 13.45 -3.84
N GLU A 184 18.14 13.75 -3.05
CA GLU A 184 19.18 12.79 -2.67
C GLU A 184 18.61 11.63 -1.87
N PHE A 185 17.76 11.94 -0.89
CA PHE A 185 17.04 10.93 -0.11
C PHE A 185 16.15 10.06 -1.00
N MET A 186 15.36 10.67 -1.89
CA MET A 186 14.48 9.90 -2.79
C MET A 186 15.25 9.04 -3.78
N LYS A 187 16.44 9.47 -4.21
CA LYS A 187 17.36 8.66 -5.02
C LYS A 187 17.83 7.43 -4.24
N LEU A 188 18.17 7.58 -2.95
CA LEU A 188 18.53 6.45 -2.10
C LEU A 188 17.35 5.50 -1.89
N VAL A 189 16.16 6.02 -1.56
CA VAL A 189 14.95 5.22 -1.37
C VAL A 189 14.60 4.41 -2.62
N SER A 190 14.68 5.02 -3.80
CA SER A 190 14.39 4.31 -5.06
C SER A 190 15.44 3.25 -5.38
N THR A 191 16.71 3.50 -5.08
CA THR A 191 17.80 2.54 -5.30
C THR A 191 17.69 1.35 -4.33
N LEU A 192 17.57 1.63 -3.03
CA LEU A 192 17.57 0.63 -1.96
C LEU A 192 16.24 -0.16 -1.87
N GLY A 193 15.12 0.46 -2.24
CA GLY A 193 13.82 -0.21 -2.28
C GLY A 193 13.72 -1.31 -3.35
N ASN A 194 14.64 -1.33 -4.31
CA ASN A 194 14.75 -2.38 -5.32
C ASN A 194 15.79 -3.45 -4.98
N SER A 195 16.62 -3.24 -3.96
CA SER A 195 17.57 -4.24 -3.50
C SER A 195 16.84 -5.41 -2.85
N VAL A 196 17.23 -6.64 -3.21
CA VAL A 196 16.78 -7.84 -2.53
C VAL A 196 17.17 -7.71 -1.05
N PRO A 197 16.28 -8.05 -0.09
CA PRO A 197 16.68 -8.11 1.31
C PRO A 197 17.90 -9.02 1.40
N ASN A 198 19.01 -8.54 1.97
CA ASN A 198 20.18 -9.39 2.20
C ASN A 198 19.68 -10.60 3.00
N GLN A 199 19.56 -11.75 2.33
CA GLN A 199 19.56 -13.01 3.03
C GLN A 199 20.92 -13.06 3.69
N GLN A 200 20.91 -12.98 5.01
CA GLN A 200 22.08 -13.17 5.84
C GLN A 200 22.78 -14.46 5.36
N PRO A 201 24.03 -14.41 4.86
CA PRO A 201 24.76 -15.62 4.51
C PRO A 201 25.20 -16.25 5.84
N GLY A 202 24.37 -17.15 6.36
CA GLY A 202 24.53 -17.66 7.72
C GLY A 202 23.94 -19.05 7.90
N SER A 203 24.33 -20.02 7.07
CA SER A 203 24.84 -21.32 7.55
C SER A 203 25.24 -22.20 6.34
N GLU A 204 26.34 -21.87 5.67
CA GLU A 204 27.17 -22.94 5.10
C GLU A 204 28.01 -23.50 6.25
N GLN A 205 27.41 -24.41 7.04
CA GLN A 205 28.21 -25.42 7.72
C GLN A 205 28.22 -26.64 6.83
N ALA A 206 29.35 -26.81 6.14
CA ALA A 206 29.76 -28.06 5.56
C ALA A 206 29.70 -29.14 6.63
N SER A 207 28.72 -30.04 6.52
CA SER A 207 28.75 -31.31 7.23
C SER A 207 29.41 -32.33 6.32
N THR A 208 30.74 -32.34 6.35
CA THR A 208 31.52 -33.50 5.90
C THR A 208 31.41 -34.57 6.97
N SER A 209 30.65 -35.61 6.69
CA SER A 209 30.83 -36.91 7.32
C SER A 209 30.65 -37.96 6.25
N GLU A 210 31.74 -38.11 5.52
CA GLU A 210 32.10 -39.25 4.71
C GLU A 210 32.21 -40.47 5.65
N THR A 211 31.37 -41.48 5.47
CA THR A 211 31.73 -42.87 5.78
C THR A 211 31.07 -43.77 4.76
N GLN A 212 31.93 -44.51 4.08
CA GLN A 212 31.67 -45.42 2.98
C GLN A 212 30.92 -46.70 3.38
N ASN A 213 30.36 -47.32 2.33
CA ASN A 213 30.11 -48.76 2.14
C ASN A 213 28.91 -49.38 2.89
N GLN A 214 28.06 -50.21 2.26
CA GLN A 214 28.33 -51.14 1.17
C GLN A 214 27.04 -51.46 0.39
N SER A 215 27.20 -51.67 -0.91
CA SER A 215 26.16 -52.19 -1.81
C SER A 215 25.79 -53.63 -1.47
N GLN A 216 24.52 -53.98 -1.57
CA GLN A 216 24.14 -55.29 -2.10
C GLN A 216 22.81 -55.21 -2.87
N HIS A 217 22.93 -55.43 -4.17
CA HIS A 217 21.88 -55.83 -5.08
C HIS A 217 20.97 -56.89 -4.47
N HIS A 218 19.66 -56.84 -4.73
CA HIS A 218 18.94 -57.99 -5.28
C HIS A 218 17.65 -57.57 -6.00
N LYS A 219 17.67 -57.82 -7.32
CA LYS A 219 16.62 -58.32 -8.21
C LYS A 219 15.15 -57.90 -8.02
N SER A 220 14.64 -57.28 -9.08
CA SER A 220 13.26 -57.26 -9.53
C SER A 220 12.56 -58.62 -9.48
N SER A 221 11.27 -58.63 -9.15
CA SER A 221 10.30 -59.58 -9.73
C SER A 221 8.90 -58.98 -9.77
N SER A 222 8.36 -59.02 -10.98
CA SER A 222 7.06 -58.56 -11.46
C SER A 222 5.91 -59.54 -11.16
N SER A 223 4.68 -59.08 -11.43
CA SER A 223 3.45 -59.85 -11.67
C SER A 223 2.71 -60.39 -10.43
N SER A 224 1.39 -60.62 -10.38
CA SER A 224 0.26 -60.42 -11.29
C SER A 224 -1.02 -60.77 -10.50
N SER A 225 -2.15 -60.28 -11.00
CA SER A 225 -3.57 -60.57 -10.68
C SER A 225 -3.95 -61.96 -10.14
N LYS A 226 -4.96 -62.01 -9.25
CA LYS A 226 -6.34 -62.52 -9.52
C LYS A 226 -7.21 -62.58 -8.25
N LYS A 227 -8.48 -62.19 -8.40
CA LYS A 227 -9.61 -62.54 -7.51
C LYS A 227 -9.98 -64.03 -7.67
N PRO A 228 -10.75 -64.59 -6.73
CA PRO A 228 -11.97 -65.26 -7.14
C PRO A 228 -13.22 -64.92 -6.30
N THR A 229 -14.34 -65.09 -6.99
CA THR A 229 -15.75 -65.06 -6.58
C THR A 229 -16.12 -66.32 -5.80
N ILE A 230 -17.05 -66.17 -4.84
CA ILE A 230 -18.12 -67.16 -4.55
C ILE A 230 -19.43 -66.41 -4.69
#